data_AF-A0ABD1ZR52-F1
#
_entry.id   AF-A0ABD1ZR52-F1
#
_cell.length_a   1.000
_cell.length_b   1.000
_cell.length_c   1.000
_cell.angle_alpha   90.00
_cell.angle_beta   90.00
_cell.angle_gamma   90.00
#
_symmetry.space_group_name_H-M   'P 1'
#
loop_
_entity.id
_entity.type
_entity.pdbx_description
1 polymer ?
#
loop_
_entity_poly.entity_id
_entity_poly.type
_entity_poly.pdbx_seq_one_letter_code
_entity_poly.pdbx_strand_id
1 'polypeptide(L)'
;MSNQFALQVTPELMYRLTQEERKPPKRRSARQKRESVSPLPAEQRLQADDQESLASSTIGVPGRDPYLPPFLGPQAPFGGLFGNPSQPATDFKKELAPVYQAIEESERIARKLHKRGDEELEKVKEMAVDLKEKQYRAPSHAPPCQSERAACVDCYTQNPKNPLLCAKVVQAFVGCSRHAQEEFIASGVS
;
A
#
# COMPACT_ATOMS: atom_id res chain seq x y z
N MET A 1 20.82 -1.00 -41.11
CA MET A 1 19.91 -1.13 -39.97
C MET A 1 20.72 -0.91 -38.70
N SER A 2 20.76 0.32 -38.21
CA SER A 2 21.57 0.74 -37.07
C SER A 2 20.72 0.70 -35.80
N ASN A 3 21.16 -0.06 -34.80
CA ASN A 3 20.48 -0.17 -33.51
C ASN A 3 20.58 1.17 -32.75
N GLN A 4 19.49 1.93 -32.72
CA GLN A 4 19.42 3.28 -32.16
C GLN A 4 19.24 3.30 -30.62
N PHE A 5 19.34 2.15 -29.95
CA PHE A 5 19.11 2.02 -28.50
C PHE A 5 20.19 1.21 -27.76
N ALA A 6 21.43 1.25 -28.23
CA ALA A 6 22.56 0.78 -27.42
C ALA A 6 22.92 1.86 -26.39
N LEU A 7 22.46 1.69 -25.15
CA LEU A 7 22.85 2.54 -24.02
C LEU A 7 24.35 2.36 -23.76
N GLN A 8 25.17 3.33 -24.18
CA GLN A 8 26.58 3.34 -23.84
C GLN A 8 26.75 3.87 -22.42
N VAL A 9 27.13 2.99 -21.49
CA VAL A 9 27.46 3.39 -20.12
C VAL A 9 28.83 4.06 -20.16
N THR A 10 28.83 5.39 -20.12
CA THR A 10 30.06 6.17 -20.04
C THR A 10 30.60 6.17 -18.60
N PRO A 11 31.92 6.23 -18.41
CA PRO A 11 32.52 6.32 -17.07
C PRO A 11 31.99 7.52 -16.28
N GLU A 12 31.62 8.60 -16.96
CA GLU A 12 30.99 9.77 -16.36
C GLU A 12 29.61 9.46 -15.75
N LEU A 13 28.79 8.64 -16.41
CA LEU A 13 27.51 8.19 -15.87
C LEU A 13 27.71 7.37 -14.59
N MET A 14 28.77 6.55 -14.54
CA MET A 14 29.11 5.76 -13.36
C MET A 14 29.58 6.62 -12.18
N TYR A 15 30.38 7.66 -12.45
CA TYR A 15 30.77 8.61 -11.40
C TYR A 15 29.59 9.39 -10.83
N ARG A 16 28.56 9.68 -11.64
CA ARG A 16 27.36 10.38 -11.15
C ARG A 16 26.44 9.49 -10.31
N LEU A 17 26.28 8.22 -10.67
CA LEU A 17 25.47 7.26 -9.91
C LEU A 17 26.11 6.90 -8.55
N THR A 18 27.43 6.97 -8.45
CA THR A 18 28.16 6.69 -7.19
C THR A 18 28.27 7.92 -6.27
N GLN A 19 27.94 9.13 -6.75
CA GLN A 19 28.06 10.39 -6.00
C GLN A 19 26.76 10.91 -5.38
N GLU A 20 25.66 10.16 -5.43
CA GLU A 20 24.33 10.59 -4.93
C GLU A 20 24.21 10.65 -3.38
N GLU A 21 25.34 10.86 -2.69
CA GLU A 21 25.47 11.05 -1.24
C GLU A 21 26.24 12.36 -0.93
N ARG A 22 26.06 13.43 -1.72
CA ARG A 22 26.60 14.76 -1.39
C ARG A 22 25.49 15.73 -0.96
N LYS A 23 25.47 15.95 0.36
CA LYS A 23 24.67 16.86 1.20
C LYS A 23 24.03 18.07 0.48
N PRO A 24 22.76 18.40 0.75
CA PRO A 24 22.10 19.55 0.16
C PRO A 24 22.71 20.87 0.66
N PRO A 25 22.85 21.91 -0.20
CA PRO A 25 23.21 23.24 0.25
C PRO A 25 22.07 23.86 1.08
N LYS A 26 22.43 24.47 2.23
CA LYS A 26 21.53 25.22 3.12
C LYS A 26 20.69 26.24 2.33
N ARG A 27 19.39 25.99 2.18
CA ARG A 27 18.43 26.99 1.69
C ARG A 27 18.03 27.93 2.84
N ARG A 28 18.16 29.24 2.59
CA ARG A 28 17.60 30.32 3.41
C ARG A 28 16.07 30.25 3.37
N SER A 29 15.43 30.50 4.51
CA SER A 29 13.97 30.50 4.65
C SER A 29 13.34 31.66 3.86
N ALA A 30 12.73 31.35 2.72
CA ALA A 30 11.78 32.23 2.07
C ALA A 30 10.37 31.74 2.38
N ARG A 31 9.66 32.49 3.23
CA ARG A 31 8.23 32.34 3.51
C ARG A 31 7.46 32.56 2.21
N GLN A 32 7.04 31.48 1.55
CA GLN A 32 6.15 31.56 0.39
C GLN A 32 4.72 31.20 0.81
N LYS A 33 3.84 32.15 0.51
CA LYS A 33 2.39 32.17 0.66
C LYS A 33 1.79 30.92 0.01
N ARG A 34 1.04 30.12 0.76
CA ARG A 34 0.29 28.98 0.22
C ARG A 34 -0.72 29.49 -0.80
N GLU A 35 -0.55 29.09 -2.05
CA GLU A 35 -1.59 29.20 -3.05
C GLU A 35 -2.43 27.92 -2.99
N SER A 36 -3.74 28.09 -2.79
CA SER A 36 -4.72 27.03 -2.71
C SER A 36 -4.87 26.36 -4.07
N VAL A 37 -4.42 25.11 -4.20
CA VAL A 37 -4.74 24.29 -5.37
C VAL A 37 -6.00 23.48 -5.05
N SER A 38 -7.06 23.78 -5.78
CA SER A 38 -8.36 23.14 -5.72
C SER A 38 -8.30 21.63 -6.05
N PRO A 39 -9.27 20.82 -5.58
CA PRO A 39 -9.29 19.38 -5.81
C PRO A 39 -9.48 19.04 -7.29
N LEU A 40 -8.68 18.10 -7.81
CA LEU A 40 -8.91 17.49 -9.12
C LEU A 40 -10.16 16.58 -9.09
N PRO A 41 -10.93 16.49 -10.18
CA PRO A 41 -12.13 15.67 -10.23
C PRO A 41 -11.81 14.17 -10.19
N ALA A 42 -12.63 13.43 -9.45
CA ALA A 42 -12.74 11.99 -9.54
C ALA A 42 -13.44 11.60 -10.85
N GLU A 43 -12.85 10.64 -11.56
CA GLU A 43 -13.40 9.68 -12.55
C GLU A 43 -12.14 9.10 -13.24
N GLN A 44 -11.79 7.82 -13.17
CA GLN A 44 -12.60 6.67 -13.59
C GLN A 44 -12.22 5.42 -12.78
N ARG A 45 -13.24 4.75 -12.28
CA ARG A 45 -13.21 3.40 -11.72
C ARG A 45 -14.27 2.60 -12.47
N LEU A 46 -13.89 1.58 -13.23
CA LEU A 46 -14.75 0.47 -13.68
C LEU A 46 -13.85 -0.79 -13.71
N GLN A 47 -13.95 -1.69 -12.71
CA GLN A 47 -14.77 -2.93 -12.69
C GLN A 47 -14.16 -4.00 -13.64
N ALA A 48 -13.69 -5.20 -13.27
CA ALA A 48 -14.00 -6.14 -12.19
C ALA A 48 -15.49 -6.50 -12.09
N ASP A 49 -15.93 -7.40 -12.98
CA ASP A 49 -16.61 -8.69 -12.76
C ASP A 49 -16.74 -9.34 -14.16
N ASP A 50 -16.56 -10.65 -14.37
CA ASP A 50 -17.64 -11.64 -14.27
C ASP A 50 -17.16 -13.01 -13.72
N GLN A 51 -17.84 -13.45 -12.65
CA GLN A 51 -18.50 -14.76 -12.45
C GLN A 51 -18.54 -15.72 -13.67
N GLU A 52 -18.50 -17.06 -13.59
CA GLU A 52 -18.99 -17.98 -12.57
C GLU A 52 -18.40 -19.39 -12.79
N SER A 53 -18.52 -20.17 -11.74
CA SER A 53 -18.26 -21.59 -11.53
C SER A 53 -19.10 -22.60 -12.35
N LEU A 54 -18.80 -23.89 -12.11
CA LEU A 54 -19.46 -25.14 -12.53
C LEU A 54 -19.14 -25.62 -13.96
N ALA A 55 -18.94 -26.91 -14.23
CA ALA A 55 -18.77 -28.12 -13.44
C ALA A 55 -18.44 -29.26 -14.44
N SER A 56 -17.98 -30.37 -13.87
CA SER A 56 -18.38 -31.71 -14.28
C SER A 56 -17.77 -32.33 -15.54
N SER A 57 -17.07 -33.44 -15.28
CA SER A 57 -16.89 -34.59 -16.15
C SER A 57 -17.97 -34.78 -17.21
N THR A 58 -17.57 -34.98 -18.47
CA THR A 58 -18.22 -35.98 -19.34
C THR A 58 -17.24 -36.52 -20.38
N ILE A 59 -17.27 -37.84 -20.52
CA ILE A 59 -16.52 -38.68 -21.47
C ILE A 59 -17.06 -38.46 -22.90
N GLY A 60 -16.19 -38.40 -23.92
CA GLY A 60 -16.59 -38.73 -25.30
C GLY A 60 -15.78 -38.15 -26.47
N VAL A 61 -14.87 -38.96 -27.04
CA VAL A 61 -14.54 -39.15 -28.48
C VAL A 61 -13.86 -37.99 -29.27
N PRO A 62 -12.85 -38.26 -30.15
CA PRO A 62 -11.84 -37.28 -30.51
C PRO A 62 -12.15 -36.52 -31.82
N GLY A 63 -12.11 -35.19 -31.76
CA GLY A 63 -11.96 -34.31 -32.92
C GLY A 63 -10.52 -33.83 -33.00
N ARG A 64 -9.84 -34.06 -34.13
CA ARG A 64 -8.51 -33.51 -34.41
C ARG A 64 -8.60 -31.99 -34.56
N ASP A 65 -7.91 -31.25 -33.70
CA ASP A 65 -7.70 -29.81 -33.88
C ASP A 65 -6.88 -29.52 -35.16
N PRO A 66 -7.33 -28.64 -36.07
CA PRO A 66 -6.64 -28.35 -37.32
C PRO A 66 -5.38 -27.49 -37.17
N TYR A 67 -5.00 -27.11 -35.94
CA TYR A 67 -3.93 -26.15 -35.66
C TYR A 67 -2.67 -26.76 -35.02
N LEU A 68 -2.59 -28.09 -34.86
CA LEU A 68 -1.40 -28.77 -34.36
C LEU A 68 -0.51 -29.28 -35.51
N PRO A 69 0.80 -28.94 -35.53
CA PRO A 69 1.71 -29.46 -36.55
C PRO A 69 1.82 -31.00 -36.47
N PRO A 70 1.94 -31.71 -37.60
CA PRO A 70 1.66 -33.15 -37.70
C PRO A 70 2.71 -34.07 -37.07
N PHE A 71 3.64 -33.53 -36.28
CA PHE A 71 4.73 -34.28 -35.67
C PHE A 71 4.41 -34.88 -34.30
N LEU A 72 3.24 -34.58 -33.72
CA LEU A 72 2.79 -35.11 -32.43
C LEU A 72 1.70 -36.20 -32.60
N GLY A 73 1.92 -37.14 -33.52
CA GLY A 73 1.11 -38.35 -33.69
C GLY A 73 1.89 -39.61 -33.27
N PRO A 74 1.25 -40.64 -32.67
CA PRO A 74 1.93 -41.73 -31.95
C PRO A 74 2.52 -42.83 -32.86
N GLN A 75 2.76 -42.58 -34.15
CA GLN A 75 3.33 -43.57 -35.06
C GLN A 75 4.35 -42.92 -35.99
N ALA A 76 5.61 -42.89 -35.53
CA ALA A 76 6.76 -42.71 -36.40
C ALA A 76 7.51 -44.04 -36.49
N PRO A 77 7.68 -44.64 -37.69
CA PRO A 77 8.52 -45.82 -37.91
C PRO A 77 10.02 -45.48 -38.01
N PHE A 78 10.42 -44.31 -37.51
CA PHE A 78 11.82 -43.93 -37.33
C PHE A 78 12.23 -44.24 -35.89
N GLY A 79 12.45 -45.53 -35.63
CA GLY A 79 13.36 -45.93 -34.57
C GLY A 79 14.75 -45.38 -34.88
N GLY A 80 15.31 -44.64 -33.92
CA GLY A 80 16.71 -44.21 -33.96
C GLY A 80 16.92 -42.78 -34.45
N LEU A 81 16.72 -41.80 -33.55
CA LEU A 81 17.50 -40.54 -33.53
C LEU A 81 17.32 -39.73 -32.25
N PHE A 82 16.32 -40.05 -31.41
CA PHE A 82 16.39 -39.76 -29.97
C PHE A 82 17.06 -40.95 -29.30
N GLY A 83 18.37 -41.11 -29.56
CA GLY A 83 19.19 -41.94 -28.72
C GLY A 83 18.97 -41.49 -27.29
N ASN A 84 18.45 -42.38 -26.46
CA ASN A 84 18.37 -42.19 -25.02
C ASN A 84 19.80 -41.84 -24.56
N PRO A 85 20.11 -40.59 -24.17
CA PRO A 85 21.35 -40.36 -23.48
C PRO A 85 21.12 -40.93 -22.08
N SER A 86 21.46 -42.20 -21.90
CA SER A 86 21.95 -42.68 -20.61
C SER A 86 23.25 -41.95 -20.32
N GLN A 87 23.15 -40.64 -20.07
CA GLN A 87 24.18 -39.86 -19.40
C GLN A 87 23.96 -40.03 -17.90
N PRO A 88 25.03 -40.13 -17.12
CA PRO A 88 24.92 -40.38 -15.69
C PRO A 88 24.13 -39.24 -15.05
N ALA A 89 23.00 -39.57 -14.41
CA ALA A 89 22.11 -38.63 -13.72
C ALA A 89 22.79 -37.85 -12.55
N THR A 90 24.09 -38.03 -12.38
CA THR A 90 24.93 -37.39 -11.35
C THR A 90 25.66 -36.15 -11.86
N ASP A 91 25.89 -35.97 -13.17
CA ASP A 91 26.69 -34.85 -13.69
C ASP A 91 25.89 -33.53 -13.79
N PHE A 92 24.60 -33.58 -14.09
CA PHE A 92 23.75 -32.37 -14.15
C PHE A 92 23.70 -31.59 -12.84
N LYS A 93 23.76 -32.27 -11.69
CA LYS A 93 23.79 -31.61 -10.38
C LYS A 93 25.04 -30.75 -10.18
N LYS A 94 26.16 -31.13 -10.80
CA LYS A 94 27.42 -30.40 -10.73
C LYS A 94 27.42 -29.17 -11.64
N GLU A 95 26.76 -29.26 -12.79
CA GLU A 95 26.56 -28.11 -13.69
C GLU A 95 25.52 -27.11 -13.15
N LEU A 96 24.52 -27.59 -12.40
CA LEU A 96 23.48 -26.75 -11.77
C LEU A 96 23.92 -26.15 -10.43
N ALA A 97 24.99 -26.65 -9.81
CA ALA A 97 25.55 -26.14 -8.56
C ALA A 97 25.72 -24.60 -8.51
N PRO A 98 26.29 -23.93 -9.53
CA PRO A 98 26.37 -22.46 -9.54
C PRO A 98 25.00 -21.76 -9.53
N VAL A 99 23.98 -22.35 -10.15
CA VAL A 99 22.61 -21.80 -10.16
C VAL A 99 21.99 -21.89 -8.76
N TYR A 100 22.13 -23.05 -8.10
CA TYR A 100 21.65 -23.22 -6.73
C TYR A 100 22.35 -22.29 -5.75
N GLN A 101 23.66 -22.09 -5.90
CA GLN A 101 24.41 -21.14 -5.10
C GLN A 101 23.90 -19.70 -5.30
N ALA A 102 23.67 -19.29 -6.55
CA ALA A 102 23.12 -17.97 -6.84
C ALA A 102 21.72 -17.76 -6.23
N ILE A 103 20.88 -18.80 -6.23
CA ILE A 103 19.56 -18.76 -5.57
C ILE A 103 19.73 -18.58 -4.05
N GLU A 104 20.57 -19.38 -3.40
CA GLU A 104 20.81 -19.28 -1.96
C GLU A 104 21.36 -17.90 -1.56
N GLU A 105 22.28 -17.36 -2.36
CA GLU A 105 22.83 -16.02 -2.17
C GLU A 105 21.74 -14.95 -2.31
N SER A 106 20.88 -15.06 -3.34
CA SER A 106 19.76 -14.15 -3.54
C SER A 106 18.76 -14.19 -2.39
N GLU A 107 18.41 -15.38 -1.90
CA GLU A 107 17.52 -15.54 -0.75
C GLU A 107 18.13 -14.97 0.53
N ARG A 108 19.44 -15.16 0.72
CA ARG A 108 20.16 -14.62 1.88
C ARG A 108 20.14 -13.10 1.86
N ILE A 109 20.32 -12.48 0.69
CA ILE A 109 20.25 -11.02 0.53
C ILE A 109 18.81 -10.55 0.75
N ALA A 110 17.82 -11.22 0.17
CA ALA A 110 16.40 -10.90 0.35
C ALA A 110 16.00 -10.94 1.82
N ARG A 111 16.36 -11.99 2.56
CA ARG A 111 16.11 -12.11 4.01
C ARG A 111 16.71 -10.94 4.80
N LYS A 112 17.94 -10.53 4.48
CA LYS A 112 18.59 -9.37 5.12
C LYS A 112 17.88 -8.06 4.79
N LEU A 113 17.44 -7.90 3.54
CA LEU A 113 16.77 -6.68 3.09
C LEU A 113 15.38 -6.54 3.73
N HIS A 114 14.62 -7.64 3.80
CA HIS A 114 13.35 -7.68 4.52
C HIS A 114 13.52 -7.30 5.98
N LYS A 115 14.48 -7.92 6.68
CA LYS A 115 14.76 -7.60 8.08
C LYS A 115 15.09 -6.12 8.28
N ARG A 116 15.93 -5.53 7.42
CA ARG A 116 16.25 -4.10 7.49
C ARG A 116 15.03 -3.23 7.20
N GLY A 117 14.22 -3.62 6.21
CA GLY A 117 12.97 -2.95 5.87
C GLY A 117 12.00 -2.92 7.05
N ASP A 118 11.83 -4.04 7.76
CA ASP A 118 10.98 -4.12 8.94
C ASP A 118 11.49 -3.22 10.08
N GLU A 119 12.81 -3.28 10.35
CA GLU A 119 13.46 -2.43 11.37
C GLU A 119 13.33 -0.93 11.06
N GLU A 120 13.46 -0.53 9.79
CA GLU A 120 13.28 0.87 9.37
C GLU A 120 11.82 1.30 9.43
N LEU A 121 10.90 0.40 9.07
CA LEU A 121 9.46 0.66 9.10
C LEU A 121 8.98 0.87 10.54
N GLU A 122 9.47 0.08 11.51
CA GLU A 122 9.19 0.29 12.93
C GLU A 122 9.70 1.67 13.41
N LYS A 123 10.93 2.05 13.05
CA LYS A 123 11.47 3.38 13.38
C LYS A 123 10.63 4.51 12.81
N VAL A 124 10.17 4.39 11.55
CA VAL A 124 9.32 5.41 10.92
C VAL A 124 7.96 5.48 11.60
N LYS A 125 7.37 4.35 11.99
CA LYS A 125 6.12 4.32 12.76
C LYS A 125 6.29 5.04 14.10
N GLU A 126 7.35 4.74 14.84
CA GLU A 126 7.65 5.39 16.12
C GLU A 126 7.81 6.90 15.93
N MET A 127 8.62 7.33 14.95
CA MET A 127 8.77 8.75 14.62
C MET A 127 7.45 9.42 14.21
N ALA A 128 6.58 8.73 13.48
CA ALA A 128 5.28 9.26 13.08
C ALA A 128 4.36 9.48 14.29
N VAL A 129 4.36 8.55 15.25
CA VAL A 129 3.63 8.71 16.51
C VAL A 129 4.20 9.88 17.30
N ASP A 130 5.52 9.95 17.45
CA ASP A 130 6.21 11.03 18.14
C ASP A 130 5.91 12.42 17.55
N LEU A 131 5.94 12.54 16.22
CA LEU A 131 5.61 13.79 15.54
C LEU A 131 4.13 14.14 15.72
N LYS A 132 3.24 13.15 15.64
CA LYS A 132 1.81 13.35 15.87
C LYS A 132 1.56 13.88 17.28
N GLU A 133 2.22 13.33 18.29
CA GLU A 133 2.04 13.75 19.68
C GLU A 133 2.66 15.11 20.00
N LYS A 134 3.85 15.38 19.45
CA LYS A 134 4.63 16.58 19.79
C LYS A 134 4.28 17.80 18.94
N GLN A 135 3.99 17.62 17.65
CA GLN A 135 3.88 18.73 16.69
C GLN A 135 2.48 18.88 16.10
N TYR A 136 1.76 17.78 15.90
CA TYR A 136 0.45 17.78 15.23
C TYR A 136 -0.71 17.46 16.17
N ARG A 137 -0.46 17.46 17.49
CA ARG A 137 -1.53 17.31 18.47
C ARG A 137 -2.39 18.55 18.40
N ALA A 138 -3.61 18.39 17.91
CA ALA A 138 -4.61 19.44 17.99
C ALA A 138 -4.71 19.88 19.46
N PRO A 139 -4.70 21.20 19.75
CA PRO A 139 -4.89 21.69 21.10
C PRO A 139 -6.13 21.02 21.70
N SER A 140 -5.96 20.24 22.76
CA SER A 140 -7.07 19.61 23.45
C SER A 140 -7.77 20.66 24.31
N HIS A 141 -8.50 21.56 23.67
CA HIS A 141 -9.42 22.42 24.38
C HIS A 141 -10.56 21.54 24.91
N ALA A 142 -10.91 21.73 26.17
CA ALA A 142 -12.11 21.13 26.70
C ALA A 142 -13.29 21.56 25.80
N PRO A 143 -14.15 20.62 25.38
CA PRO A 143 -15.30 20.98 24.57
C PRO A 143 -16.14 22.00 25.36
N PRO A 144 -16.64 23.06 24.72
CA PRO A 144 -17.50 24.02 25.40
C PRO A 144 -18.70 23.31 26.02
N CYS A 145 -19.16 23.81 27.17
CA CYS A 145 -20.35 23.29 27.86
C CYS A 145 -20.23 21.86 28.41
N GLN A 146 -19.01 21.41 28.76
CA GLN A 146 -18.79 20.06 29.30
C GLN A 146 -19.57 19.79 30.59
N SER A 147 -19.70 20.76 31.49
CA SER A 147 -20.46 20.63 32.75
C SER A 147 -21.94 20.39 32.50
N GLU A 148 -22.55 21.23 31.66
CA GLU A 148 -23.97 21.14 31.30
C GLU A 148 -24.27 19.84 30.53
N ARG A 149 -23.33 19.40 29.67
CA ARG A 149 -23.42 18.12 28.97
C ARG A 149 -23.43 16.95 29.94
N ALA A 150 -22.52 16.95 30.92
CA ALA A 150 -22.44 15.91 31.93
C ALA A 150 -23.74 15.86 32.76
N ALA A 151 -24.21 17.02 33.24
CA ALA A 151 -25.47 17.12 33.99
C ALA A 151 -26.68 16.60 33.19
N CYS A 152 -26.72 16.87 31.88
CA CYS A 152 -27.78 16.39 30.99
C CYS A 152 -27.79 14.86 30.89
N VAL A 153 -26.61 14.25 30.68
CA VAL A 153 -26.45 12.78 30.64
C VAL A 153 -26.78 12.17 32.00
N ASP A 154 -26.32 12.76 33.09
CA ASP A 154 -26.58 12.31 34.46
C ASP A 154 -28.08 12.36 34.77
N CYS A 155 -28.80 13.40 34.32
CA CYS A 155 -30.23 13.49 34.53
C CYS A 155 -30.99 12.38 33.77
N TYR A 156 -30.63 12.10 32.52
CA TYR A 156 -31.28 11.05 31.73
C TYR A 156 -30.98 9.65 32.24
N THR A 157 -29.75 9.41 32.71
CA THR A 157 -29.38 8.12 33.32
C THR A 157 -30.11 7.87 34.63
N GLN A 158 -30.36 8.92 35.43
CA GLN A 158 -31.14 8.83 36.67
C GLN A 158 -32.66 8.70 36.42
N ASN A 159 -33.18 9.25 35.30
CA ASN A 159 -34.61 9.30 35.00
C ASN A 159 -34.99 8.58 33.68
N PRO A 160 -34.71 7.27 33.54
CA PRO A 160 -34.93 6.56 32.27
C PRO A 160 -36.41 6.44 31.89
N LYS A 161 -37.31 6.46 32.86
CA LYS A 161 -38.77 6.34 32.63
C LYS A 161 -39.45 7.68 32.33
N ASN A 162 -38.85 8.79 32.75
CA ASN A 162 -39.45 10.12 32.68
C ASN A 162 -38.44 11.15 32.16
N PRO A 163 -38.10 11.11 30.86
CA PRO A 163 -37.08 11.99 30.26
C PRO A 163 -37.45 13.48 30.33
N LEU A 164 -38.74 13.81 30.46
CA LEU A 164 -39.23 15.19 30.51
C LEU A 164 -38.82 15.94 31.79
N LEU A 165 -38.46 15.23 32.87
CA LEU A 165 -37.96 15.86 34.10
C LEU A 165 -36.62 16.58 33.86
N CYS A 166 -35.87 16.15 32.84
CA CYS A 166 -34.58 16.72 32.48
C CYS A 166 -34.67 17.99 31.61
N ALA A 167 -35.88 18.47 31.31
CA ALA A 167 -36.09 19.62 30.43
C ALA A 167 -35.30 20.88 30.87
N LYS A 168 -35.22 21.14 32.18
CA LYS A 168 -34.45 22.28 32.72
C LYS A 168 -32.94 22.15 32.47
N VAL A 169 -32.41 20.94 32.63
CA VAL A 169 -30.98 20.65 32.42
C VAL A 169 -30.65 20.71 30.93
N VAL A 170 -31.55 20.21 30.08
CA VAL A 170 -31.43 20.33 28.61
C VAL A 170 -31.45 21.80 28.18
N GLN A 171 -32.32 22.62 28.76
CA GLN A 171 -32.41 24.04 28.44
C GLN A 171 -31.10 24.78 28.80
N ALA A 172 -30.49 24.45 29.95
CA ALA A 172 -29.18 24.99 30.33
C ALA A 172 -28.07 24.58 29.34
N PHE A 173 -28.04 23.31 28.93
CA PHE A 173 -27.10 22.82 27.92
C PHE A 173 -27.27 23.51 26.56
N VAL A 174 -28.52 23.68 26.10
CA VAL A 174 -28.83 24.38 24.84
C VAL A 174 -28.42 25.84 24.91
N GLY A 175 -28.69 26.52 26.04
CA GLY A 175 -28.29 27.91 26.25
C GLY A 175 -26.77 28.08 26.18
N CYS A 176 -26.02 27.23 26.86
CA CYS A 176 -24.56 27.23 26.81
C CYS A 176 -24.05 26.94 25.39
N SER A 177 -24.60 25.93 24.72
CA SER A 177 -24.16 25.52 23.37
C SER A 177 -24.36 26.63 22.34
N ARG A 178 -25.49 27.35 22.44
CA ARG A 178 -25.77 28.50 21.56
C ARG A 178 -24.79 29.64 21.80
N HIS A 179 -24.51 29.96 23.05
CA HIS A 179 -23.52 31.00 23.39
C HIS A 179 -22.12 30.64 22.89
N ALA A 180 -21.67 29.41 23.11
CA ALA A 180 -20.38 28.94 22.62
C ALA A 180 -20.29 28.96 21.09
N GLN A 181 -21.40 28.68 20.39
CA GLN A 181 -21.47 28.80 18.93
C GLN A 181 -21.39 30.26 18.46
N GLU A 182 -22.10 31.17 19.13
CA GLU A 182 -22.04 32.61 18.85
C GLU A 182 -20.62 33.16 19.08
N GLU A 183 -19.97 32.78 20.18
CA GLU A 183 -18.58 33.12 20.47
C GLU A 183 -17.61 32.56 19.42
N PHE A 184 -17.80 31.31 18.99
CA PHE A 184 -16.97 30.70 17.95
C PHE A 184 -17.11 31.44 16.62
N ILE A 185 -18.33 31.75 16.19
CA ILE A 185 -18.59 32.52 14.97
C ILE A 185 -17.99 33.93 15.09
N ALA A 186 -18.13 34.59 16.23
CA ALA A 186 -17.55 35.90 16.47
C ALA A 186 -16.02 35.90 16.50
N SER A 187 -15.39 34.81 16.94
CA SER A 187 -13.93 34.66 17.01
C SER A 187 -13.24 34.49 15.65
N GLY A 188 -14.00 34.23 14.58
CA GLY A 188 -13.48 34.19 13.21
C GLY A 188 -12.42 33.12 12.93
N VAL A 189 -12.31 32.10 13.79
CA VAL A 189 -11.39 30.96 13.61
C VAL A 189 -12.04 30.00 12.60
N SER A 190 -11.87 30.29 11.31
CA SER A 190 -12.21 29.40 10.19
C SER A 190 -10.97 28.99 9.40
#